data_AF-A0A7V6BCA8-F1
#
_entry.id   AF-A0A7V6BCA8-F1
#
_cell.length_a   1.000
_cell.length_b   1.000
_cell.length_c   1.000
_cell.angle_alpha   90.00
_cell.angle_beta   90.00
_cell.angle_gamma   90.00
#
_symmetry.space_group_name_H-M   'P 1'
#
loop_
_entity.id
_entity.type
_entity.pdbx_description
1 polymer ?
#
loop_
_entity_poly.entity_id
_entity_poly.type
_entity_poly.pdbx_seq_one_letter_code
_entity_poly.pdbx_strand_id
1 'polypeptide(L)'
;TIDEIDTLLTRNKIFMDRTQGLGILPPEVAIDFGVTGPNLRGSGVPYDVRKEHPYLVYSELDFDVPLGSKGDCYDRYLVRMEEMRQSVKIIRQCLAKLPSGPVNLQDYKITLPPKNKVLTSMEELIHHFMLVTEGINAPPGEIYFGAENPKGELGFYIYSKGGGVPYRLKIRSPSFVSVSLLPYLLKDRLISDVTAVIGSLDFVMGECDR
;
A
#
# COMPACT_ATOMS: atom_id res chain seq x y z
N THR A 1 17.52 -0.60 16.28
CA THR A 1 17.32 -0.48 14.81
C THR A 1 16.46 0.71 14.41
N ILE A 2 15.15 0.78 14.68
CA ILE A 2 14.36 2.00 14.32
C ILE A 2 14.85 3.22 15.11
N ASP A 3 15.02 3.07 16.44
CA ASP A 3 15.45 4.17 17.30
C ASP A 3 16.90 4.60 17.06
N GLU A 4 17.75 3.69 16.58
CA GLU A 4 19.13 4.00 16.19
C GLU A 4 19.16 4.85 14.91
N ILE A 5 18.33 4.51 13.92
CA ILE A 5 18.17 5.30 12.69
C ILE A 5 17.58 6.68 13.01
N ASP A 6 16.58 6.73 13.90
CA ASP A 6 15.97 7.97 14.37
C ASP A 6 17.00 8.87 15.06
N THR A 7 17.85 8.30 15.91
CA THR A 7 18.95 9.02 16.59
C THR A 7 19.96 9.58 15.59
N LEU A 8 20.26 8.85 14.51
CA LEU A 8 21.25 9.25 13.52
C LEU A 8 20.75 10.35 12.56
N LEU A 9 19.46 10.32 12.18
CA LEU A 9 18.93 11.16 11.10
C LEU A 9 18.03 12.29 11.58
N THR A 10 17.10 12.04 12.51
CA THR A 10 16.01 12.97 12.81
C THR A 10 16.48 14.29 13.39
N ARG A 11 17.51 14.26 14.26
CA ARG A 11 18.13 15.46 14.86
C ARG A 11 19.38 15.93 14.12
N ASN A 12 19.72 15.30 13.00
CA ASN A 12 20.92 15.64 12.25
C ASN A 12 20.66 16.91 11.44
N LYS A 13 21.42 17.96 11.76
CA LYS A 13 21.33 19.25 11.08
C LYS A 13 21.49 19.14 9.56
N ILE A 14 22.42 18.31 9.09
CA ILE A 14 22.66 18.12 7.66
C ILE A 14 21.42 17.52 6.99
N PHE A 15 20.77 16.57 7.65
CA PHE A 15 19.57 15.93 7.11
C PHE A 15 18.38 16.89 7.11
N MET A 16 18.18 17.64 8.19
CA MET A 16 17.14 18.66 8.30
C MET A 16 17.31 19.75 7.25
N ASP A 17 18.52 20.31 7.09
CA ASP A 17 18.83 21.34 6.10
C ASP A 17 18.60 20.85 4.66
N ARG A 18 18.69 19.53 4.41
CA ARG A 18 18.49 18.91 3.09
C ARG A 18 17.07 18.38 2.85
N THR A 19 16.15 18.51 3.78
CA THR A 19 14.79 17.94 3.66
C THR A 19 13.69 18.91 4.07
N GLN A 20 13.93 19.81 5.03
CA GLN A 20 12.96 20.79 5.47
C GLN A 20 12.71 21.86 4.39
N GLY A 21 11.44 22.19 4.15
CA GLY A 21 11.04 23.20 3.16
C GLY A 21 11.26 22.80 1.69
N LEU A 22 11.63 21.54 1.42
CA LEU A 22 11.74 20.97 0.08
C LEU A 22 10.50 20.16 -0.29
N GLY A 23 10.09 20.27 -1.55
CA GLY A 23 8.95 19.50 -2.08
C GLY A 23 7.67 19.68 -1.27
N ILE A 24 7.36 20.92 -0.87
CA ILE A 24 6.15 21.28 -0.15
C ILE A 24 4.95 20.94 -1.05
N LEU A 25 4.08 20.07 -0.55
CA LEU A 25 2.84 19.69 -1.19
C LEU A 25 1.66 20.21 -0.35
N PRO A 26 0.94 21.24 -0.82
CA PRO A 26 -0.26 21.72 -0.13
C PRO A 26 -1.38 20.66 -0.13
N PRO A 27 -2.24 20.61 0.90
CA PRO A 27 -3.37 19.67 0.99
C PRO A 27 -4.28 19.66 -0.25
N GLU A 28 -4.66 20.84 -0.74
CA GLU A 28 -5.57 21.00 -1.88
C GLU A 28 -4.96 20.40 -3.15
N VAL A 29 -3.68 20.70 -3.41
CA VAL A 29 -2.95 20.16 -4.55
C VAL A 29 -2.75 18.65 -4.42
N ALA A 30 -2.50 18.14 -3.21
CA ALA A 30 -2.40 16.71 -2.98
C ALA A 30 -3.71 15.98 -3.37
N ILE A 31 -4.85 16.57 -3.02
CA ILE A 31 -6.18 16.03 -3.33
C ILE A 31 -6.46 16.12 -4.83
N ASP A 32 -6.17 17.26 -5.47
CA ASP A 32 -6.40 17.47 -6.91
C ASP A 32 -5.60 16.51 -7.79
N PHE A 33 -4.35 16.22 -7.41
CA PHE A 33 -3.51 15.23 -8.08
C PHE A 33 -3.89 13.78 -7.73
N GLY A 34 -4.80 13.56 -6.78
CA GLY A 34 -5.22 12.24 -6.33
C GLY A 34 -4.14 11.49 -5.55
N VAL A 35 -3.26 12.21 -4.83
CA VAL A 35 -2.19 11.63 -4.02
C VAL A 35 -2.79 10.89 -2.83
N THR A 36 -2.20 9.75 -2.44
CA THR A 36 -2.67 8.95 -1.30
C THR A 36 -1.49 8.51 -0.44
N GLY A 37 -1.76 7.96 0.73
CA GLY A 37 -0.72 7.39 1.58
C GLY A 37 0.14 8.39 2.33
N PRO A 38 1.42 8.05 2.59
CA PRO A 38 2.32 8.90 3.36
C PRO A 38 2.55 10.28 2.73
N ASN A 39 2.45 10.38 1.40
CA ASN A 39 2.60 11.64 0.67
C ASN A 39 1.40 12.58 0.92
N LEU A 40 0.19 12.03 1.05
CA LEU A 40 -1.02 12.77 1.40
C LEU A 40 -1.02 13.14 2.90
N ARG A 41 -0.70 12.16 3.77
CA ARG A 41 -0.59 12.37 5.23
C ARG A 41 0.48 13.36 5.62
N GLY A 42 1.62 13.35 4.92
CA GLY A 42 2.69 14.34 5.11
C GLY A 42 2.21 15.78 4.86
N SER A 43 1.22 15.95 4.00
CA SER A 43 0.58 17.25 3.70
C SER A 43 -0.47 17.66 4.74
N GLY A 44 -0.74 16.81 5.75
CA GLY A 44 -1.69 17.10 6.84
C GLY A 44 -3.13 16.64 6.57
N VAL A 45 -3.39 15.89 5.49
CA VAL A 45 -4.72 15.34 5.20
C VAL A 45 -4.90 14.00 5.92
N PRO A 46 -5.88 13.86 6.82
CA PRO A 46 -6.08 12.65 7.61
C PRO A 46 -6.86 11.58 6.82
N TYR A 47 -6.19 10.95 5.86
CA TYR A 47 -6.78 9.88 5.06
C TYR A 47 -5.89 8.62 5.07
N ASP A 48 -6.50 7.49 5.43
CA ASP A 48 -5.89 6.16 5.41
C ASP A 48 -6.97 5.12 5.10
N VAL A 49 -6.78 4.32 4.04
CA VAL A 49 -7.79 3.36 3.60
C VAL A 49 -8.11 2.33 4.69
N ARG A 50 -7.15 2.00 5.59
CA ARG A 50 -7.36 1.02 6.66
C ARG A 50 -8.34 1.49 7.73
N LYS A 51 -8.53 2.81 7.88
CA LYS A 51 -9.48 3.42 8.82
C LYS A 51 -10.78 3.84 8.14
N GLU A 52 -10.69 4.46 6.97
CA GLU A 52 -11.86 4.96 6.22
C GLU A 52 -12.67 3.84 5.55
N HIS A 53 -11.98 2.87 4.95
CA HIS A 53 -12.57 1.69 4.31
C HIS A 53 -11.91 0.40 4.81
N PRO A 54 -12.13 0.02 6.09
CA PRO A 54 -11.44 -1.10 6.70
C PRO A 54 -11.66 -2.40 5.93
N TYR A 55 -10.56 -3.09 5.63
CA TYR A 55 -10.55 -4.42 5.04
C TYR A 55 -9.88 -5.41 6.00
N LEU A 56 -10.13 -6.71 5.82
CA LEU A 56 -9.64 -7.76 6.70
C LEU A 56 -10.00 -7.47 8.17
N VAL A 57 -9.00 -7.45 9.06
CA VAL A 57 -9.16 -7.25 10.51
C VAL A 57 -8.69 -5.87 10.99
N TYR A 58 -8.42 -4.92 10.08
CA TYR A 58 -7.92 -3.60 10.46
C TYR A 58 -8.89 -2.80 11.35
N SER A 59 -10.20 -3.06 11.25
CA SER A 59 -11.22 -2.48 12.13
C SER A 59 -11.10 -2.91 13.60
N GLU A 60 -10.44 -4.05 13.88
CA GLU A 60 -10.30 -4.61 15.23
C GLU A 60 -8.93 -4.30 15.87
N LEU A 61 -8.07 -3.59 15.14
CA LEU A 61 -6.71 -3.26 15.53
C LEU A 61 -6.58 -1.81 15.96
N ASP A 62 -5.84 -1.58 17.04
CA ASP A 62 -5.61 -0.24 17.58
C ASP A 62 -4.28 0.33 17.06
N PHE A 63 -4.36 1.37 16.23
CA PHE A 63 -3.20 2.07 15.69
C PHE A 63 -3.57 3.50 15.34
N ASP A 64 -2.56 4.35 15.38
CA ASP A 64 -2.68 5.77 15.08
C ASP A 64 -2.17 6.06 13.66
N VAL A 65 -2.74 7.08 13.04
CA VAL A 65 -2.34 7.53 11.70
C VAL A 65 -1.53 8.83 11.84
N PRO A 66 -0.21 8.81 11.57
CA PRO A 66 0.61 10.01 11.72
C PRO A 66 0.33 11.02 10.62
N LEU A 67 0.33 12.31 10.98
CA LEU A 67 0.10 13.42 10.08
C LEU A 67 1.30 14.37 10.08
N GLY A 68 1.66 14.86 8.90
CA GLY A 68 2.59 15.98 8.75
C GLY A 68 1.87 17.31 8.93
N SER A 69 2.63 18.41 8.93
CA SER A 69 2.07 19.75 9.15
C SER A 69 2.34 20.69 7.97
N LYS A 70 3.51 20.58 7.35
CA LYS A 70 4.00 21.46 6.28
C LYS A 70 3.95 20.81 4.90
N GLY A 71 3.92 19.49 4.80
CA GLY A 71 3.92 18.80 3.49
C GLY A 71 5.29 18.71 2.81
N ASP A 72 6.38 18.92 3.55
CA ASP A 72 7.74 18.84 3.01
C ASP A 72 8.30 17.41 3.02
N CYS A 73 9.50 17.24 2.47
CA CYS A 73 10.18 15.94 2.47
C CYS A 73 10.46 15.42 3.88
N TYR A 74 10.67 16.31 4.86
CA TYR A 74 10.98 15.94 6.24
C TYR A 74 9.74 15.39 6.96
N ASP A 75 8.58 16.02 6.79
CA ASP A 75 7.31 15.51 7.31
C ASP A 75 6.96 14.14 6.72
N ARG A 76 7.18 13.97 5.40
CA ARG A 76 7.04 12.66 4.74
C ARG A 76 7.98 11.58 5.30
N TYR A 77 9.17 11.98 5.79
CA TYR A 77 10.08 11.08 6.48
C TYR A 77 9.57 10.72 7.88
N LEU A 78 9.15 11.71 8.66
CA LEU A 78 8.62 11.50 10.01
C LEU A 78 7.36 10.62 10.03
N VAL A 79 6.44 10.85 9.09
CA VAL A 79 5.24 10.01 8.89
C VAL A 79 5.64 8.55 8.70
N ARG A 80 6.62 8.26 7.84
CA ARG A 80 7.09 6.88 7.60
C ARG A 80 7.79 6.28 8.82
N MET A 81 8.59 7.07 9.54
CA MET A 81 9.23 6.62 10.79
C MET A 81 8.17 6.19 11.81
N GLU A 82 7.10 6.97 11.95
CA GLU A 82 6.03 6.66 12.88
C GLU A 82 5.16 5.49 12.39
N GLU A 83 4.88 5.40 11.08
CA GLU A 83 4.19 4.24 10.50
C GLU A 83 4.93 2.93 10.75
N MET A 84 6.27 2.93 10.75
CA MET A 84 7.05 1.74 11.13
C MET A 84 6.80 1.34 12.59
N ARG A 85 6.69 2.30 13.51
CA ARG A 85 6.37 2.04 14.93
C ARG A 85 4.95 1.50 15.08
N GLN A 86 3.98 2.11 14.38
CA GLN A 86 2.58 1.65 14.37
C GLN A 86 2.44 0.26 13.73
N SER A 87 3.24 -0.05 12.71
CA SER A 87 3.29 -1.39 12.10
C SER A 87 3.78 -2.45 13.09
N VAL A 88 4.80 -2.14 13.89
CA VAL A 88 5.25 -3.04 14.98
C VAL A 88 4.16 -3.20 16.05
N LYS A 89 3.44 -2.12 16.39
CA LYS A 89 2.29 -2.17 17.32
C LYS A 89 1.20 -3.12 16.78
N ILE A 90 0.86 -3.02 15.50
CA ILE A 90 -0.11 -3.90 14.82
C ILE A 90 0.36 -5.36 14.86
N ILE A 91 1.62 -5.64 14.48
CA ILE A 91 2.16 -7.02 14.47
C ILE A 91 2.05 -7.65 15.87
N ARG A 92 2.38 -6.91 16.93
CA ARG A 92 2.26 -7.40 18.32
C ARG A 92 0.81 -7.71 18.69
N GLN A 93 -0.15 -6.89 18.27
CA GLN A 93 -1.58 -7.15 18.50
C GLN A 93 -2.06 -8.39 17.73
N CYS A 94 -1.67 -8.53 16.47
CA CYS A 94 -2.02 -9.70 15.66
C CYS A 94 -1.46 -11.00 16.27
N LEU A 95 -0.23 -10.97 16.78
CA LEU A 95 0.37 -12.12 17.48
C LEU A 95 -0.39 -12.49 18.76
N ALA A 96 -0.82 -11.48 19.53
CA ALA A 96 -1.57 -11.70 20.77
C ALA A 96 -3.00 -12.21 20.52
N LYS A 97 -3.63 -11.80 19.41
CA LYS A 97 -5.00 -12.14 19.03
C LYS A 97 -5.09 -13.28 18.01
N LEU A 98 -3.99 -14.00 17.75
CA LEU A 98 -3.93 -14.98 16.67
C LEU A 98 -4.96 -16.11 16.90
N PRO A 99 -6.01 -16.23 16.07
CA PRO A 99 -7.00 -17.29 16.24
C PRO A 99 -6.44 -18.63 15.75
N SER A 100 -6.87 -19.72 16.38
CA SER A 100 -6.71 -21.06 15.82
C SER A 100 -7.77 -21.32 14.75
N GLY A 101 -7.41 -22.02 13.68
CA GLY A 101 -8.38 -22.41 12.65
C GLY A 101 -7.73 -22.67 11.30
N PRO A 102 -8.55 -22.98 10.29
CA PRO A 102 -8.07 -23.11 8.91
C PRO A 102 -7.64 -21.74 8.36
N VAL A 103 -6.49 -21.70 7.68
CA VAL A 103 -5.97 -20.49 7.02
C VAL A 103 -6.66 -20.23 5.68
N ASN A 104 -7.03 -21.30 4.97
CA ASN A 104 -7.73 -21.23 3.69
C ASN A 104 -9.22 -21.50 3.85
N LEU A 105 -10.02 -20.90 2.96
CA LEU A 105 -11.43 -21.26 2.77
C LEU A 105 -11.53 -22.77 2.51
N GLN A 106 -12.50 -23.42 3.17
CA GLN A 106 -12.81 -24.85 2.99
C GLN A 106 -13.72 -25.07 1.78
N ASP A 107 -13.44 -24.36 0.67
CA ASP A 107 -14.12 -24.53 -0.62
C ASP A 107 -13.07 -24.79 -1.70
N TYR A 108 -12.93 -26.06 -2.08
CA TYR A 108 -11.92 -26.53 -3.02
C TYR A 108 -12.27 -26.22 -4.49
N LYS A 109 -13.38 -25.51 -4.76
CA LYS A 109 -13.64 -24.89 -6.06
C LYS A 109 -12.90 -23.57 -6.25
N ILE A 110 -12.39 -22.99 -5.17
CA ILE A 110 -11.69 -21.70 -5.16
C ILE A 110 -10.26 -21.87 -4.64
N THR A 111 -10.07 -22.67 -3.59
CA THR A 111 -8.76 -22.92 -2.99
C THR A 111 -8.22 -24.29 -3.37
N LEU A 112 -6.89 -24.41 -3.44
CA LEU A 112 -6.27 -25.70 -3.72
C LEU A 112 -6.43 -26.64 -2.52
N PRO A 113 -6.91 -27.89 -2.73
CA PRO A 113 -7.01 -28.88 -1.67
C PRO A 113 -5.63 -29.33 -1.18
N PRO A 114 -5.54 -29.82 0.06
CA PRO A 114 -4.25 -30.25 0.62
C PRO A 114 -3.75 -31.52 -0.08
N LYS A 115 -2.43 -31.59 -0.33
CA LYS A 115 -1.81 -32.64 -1.16
C LYS A 115 -2.11 -34.07 -0.70
N ASN A 116 -2.22 -34.31 0.60
CA ASN A 116 -2.57 -35.62 1.15
C ASN A 116 -3.97 -36.10 0.71
N LYS A 117 -4.95 -35.18 0.61
CA LYS A 117 -6.31 -35.50 0.15
C LYS A 117 -6.38 -35.70 -1.36
N VAL A 118 -5.60 -34.94 -2.12
CA VAL A 118 -5.50 -35.08 -3.59
C VAL A 118 -5.03 -36.48 -4.00
N LEU A 119 -4.14 -37.08 -3.23
CA LEU A 119 -3.60 -38.43 -3.51
C LEU A 119 -4.54 -39.57 -3.08
N THR A 120 -5.57 -39.29 -2.29
CA THR A 120 -6.41 -40.31 -1.65
C THR A 120 -7.86 -40.27 -2.11
N SER A 121 -8.37 -39.10 -2.53
CA SER A 121 -9.77 -38.91 -2.91
C SER A 121 -9.89 -38.39 -4.33
N MET A 122 -10.83 -38.98 -5.09
CA MET A 122 -11.03 -38.64 -6.50
C MET A 122 -11.58 -37.22 -6.69
N GLU A 123 -12.48 -36.78 -5.80
CA GLU A 123 -13.11 -35.46 -5.88
C GLU A 123 -12.08 -34.33 -5.75
N GLU A 124 -11.16 -34.45 -4.80
CA GLU A 124 -10.10 -33.46 -4.56
C GLU A 124 -9.08 -33.44 -5.70
N LEU A 125 -8.84 -34.60 -6.32
CA LEU A 125 -8.03 -34.68 -7.53
C LEU A 125 -8.68 -33.95 -8.71
N ILE A 126 -10.00 -34.09 -8.88
CA ILE A 126 -10.76 -33.36 -9.91
C ILE A 126 -10.68 -31.86 -9.64
N HIS A 127 -10.94 -31.42 -8.41
CA HIS A 127 -10.86 -30.00 -8.04
C HIS A 127 -9.47 -29.41 -8.25
N HIS A 128 -8.42 -30.13 -7.83
CA HIS A 128 -7.03 -29.74 -8.08
C HIS A 128 -6.74 -29.63 -9.58
N PHE A 129 -7.17 -30.61 -10.38
CA PHE A 129 -6.96 -30.59 -11.82
C PHE A 129 -7.64 -29.37 -12.46
N MET A 130 -8.94 -29.17 -12.22
CA MET A 130 -9.71 -28.07 -12.79
C MET A 130 -9.15 -26.69 -12.40
N LEU A 131 -8.77 -26.49 -11.13
CA LEU A 131 -8.20 -25.22 -10.68
C LEU A 131 -6.84 -24.90 -11.32
N VAL A 132 -6.01 -25.91 -11.55
CA VAL A 132 -4.68 -25.71 -12.14
C VAL A 132 -4.76 -25.53 -13.66
N THR A 133 -5.71 -26.18 -14.34
CA THR A 133 -5.84 -26.12 -15.81
C THR A 133 -6.74 -24.98 -16.27
N GLU A 134 -7.92 -24.80 -15.66
CA GLU A 134 -8.92 -23.81 -16.07
C GLU A 134 -8.93 -22.56 -15.19
N GLY A 135 -8.48 -22.67 -13.93
CA GLY A 135 -8.49 -21.56 -12.98
C GLY A 135 -9.84 -21.36 -12.27
N ILE A 136 -9.96 -20.25 -11.57
CA ILE A 136 -11.16 -19.90 -10.80
C ILE A 136 -12.14 -19.17 -11.72
N ASN A 137 -13.35 -19.72 -11.88
CA ASN A 137 -14.41 -19.07 -12.64
C ASN A 137 -15.02 -17.90 -11.85
N ALA A 138 -14.68 -16.67 -12.24
CA ALA A 138 -15.25 -15.46 -11.67
C ALA A 138 -16.62 -15.16 -12.30
N PRO A 139 -17.60 -14.65 -11.53
CA PRO A 139 -18.88 -14.18 -12.09
C PRO A 139 -18.66 -12.97 -13.01
N PRO A 140 -19.59 -12.70 -13.95
CA PRO A 140 -19.57 -11.48 -14.74
C PRO A 140 -19.83 -10.26 -13.86
N GLY A 141 -19.06 -9.19 -14.04
CA GLY A 141 -19.17 -7.96 -13.27
C GLY A 141 -17.86 -7.17 -13.21
N GLU A 142 -17.92 -5.98 -12.60
CA GLU A 142 -16.77 -5.11 -12.40
C GLU A 142 -16.61 -4.76 -10.92
N ILE A 143 -15.36 -4.61 -10.48
CA ILE A 143 -15.03 -4.24 -9.10
C ILE A 143 -13.75 -3.38 -9.09
N TYR A 144 -13.71 -2.40 -8.20
CA TYR A 144 -12.50 -1.71 -7.79
C TYR A 144 -12.23 -2.04 -6.32
N PHE A 145 -11.01 -2.50 -6.03
CA PHE A 145 -10.55 -2.70 -4.66
C PHE A 145 -9.22 -1.97 -4.47
N GLY A 146 -9.20 -1.03 -3.54
CA GLY A 146 -8.01 -0.29 -3.10
C GLY A 146 -7.57 -0.77 -1.71
N ALA A 147 -6.27 -1.04 -1.55
CA ALA A 147 -5.68 -1.31 -0.24
C ALA A 147 -4.59 -0.28 0.07
N GLU A 148 -4.42 0.05 1.35
CA GLU A 148 -3.34 0.92 1.80
C GLU A 148 -2.02 0.17 1.73
N ASN A 149 -1.24 0.42 0.68
CA ASN A 149 0.14 -0.02 0.60
C ASN A 149 1.07 1.03 1.23
N PRO A 150 2.33 0.67 1.54
CA PRO A 150 3.30 1.62 2.10
C PRO A 150 3.56 2.87 1.24
N LYS A 151 3.22 2.82 -0.05
CA LYS A 151 3.34 3.93 -1.00
C LYS A 151 2.06 4.76 -1.14
N GLY A 152 0.94 4.27 -0.61
CA GLY A 152 -0.41 4.80 -0.77
C GLY A 152 -1.39 3.75 -1.29
N GLU A 153 -2.57 4.20 -1.70
CA GLU A 153 -3.64 3.31 -2.11
C GLU A 153 -3.29 2.59 -3.43
N LEU A 154 -3.06 1.28 -3.37
CA LEU A 154 -2.91 0.45 -4.55
C LEU A 154 -4.26 -0.14 -4.92
N GLY A 155 -4.78 0.30 -6.06
CA GLY A 155 -6.09 -0.11 -6.57
C GLY A 155 -6.00 -1.14 -7.68
N PHE A 156 -6.91 -2.10 -7.67
CA PHE A 156 -7.15 -3.03 -8.76
C PHE A 156 -8.58 -2.89 -9.26
N TYR A 157 -8.72 -2.43 -10.50
CA TYR A 157 -9.95 -2.49 -11.26
C TYR A 157 -9.97 -3.78 -12.08
N ILE A 158 -10.98 -4.62 -11.84
CA ILE A 158 -11.16 -5.90 -12.53
C ILE A 158 -12.54 -5.92 -13.15
N TYR A 159 -12.61 -6.23 -14.44
CA TYR A 159 -13.85 -6.49 -15.17
C TYR A 159 -13.82 -7.90 -15.74
N SER A 160 -14.83 -8.68 -15.39
CA SER A 160 -15.04 -10.08 -15.78
C SER A 160 -16.29 -10.18 -16.66
N LYS A 161 -16.21 -10.96 -17.75
CA LYS A 161 -17.37 -11.36 -18.56
C LYS A 161 -17.92 -12.73 -18.15
N GLY A 162 -17.45 -13.28 -17.04
CA GLY A 162 -17.62 -14.68 -16.68
C GLY A 162 -16.45 -15.54 -17.18
N GLY A 163 -16.02 -16.50 -16.37
CA GLY A 163 -14.95 -17.46 -16.72
C GLY A 163 -13.66 -17.28 -15.91
N GLY A 164 -12.61 -18.00 -16.31
CA GLY A 164 -11.34 -18.10 -15.58
C GLY A 164 -10.33 -16.95 -15.79
N VAL A 165 -10.59 -16.03 -16.72
CA VAL A 165 -9.65 -14.99 -17.14
C VAL A 165 -10.31 -13.61 -17.05
N PRO A 166 -9.66 -12.60 -16.42
CA PRO A 166 -10.21 -11.25 -16.39
C PRO A 166 -10.25 -10.66 -17.81
N TYR A 167 -11.39 -10.08 -18.19
CA TYR A 167 -11.53 -9.41 -19.49
C TYR A 167 -10.72 -8.11 -19.53
N ARG A 168 -10.72 -7.36 -18.42
CA ARG A 168 -9.87 -6.19 -18.22
C ARG A 168 -9.37 -6.14 -16.80
N LEU A 169 -8.09 -5.88 -16.64
CA LEU A 169 -7.46 -5.55 -15.36
C LEU A 169 -6.72 -4.23 -15.53
N LYS A 170 -7.01 -3.23 -14.69
CA LYS A 170 -6.24 -1.99 -14.60
C LYS A 170 -5.79 -1.77 -13.16
N ILE A 171 -4.51 -1.45 -13.02
CA ILE A 171 -3.92 -1.14 -11.73
C ILE A 171 -3.84 0.37 -11.59
N ARG A 172 -4.32 0.91 -10.46
CA ARG A 172 -4.11 2.28 -10.03
C ARG A 172 -2.91 2.29 -9.10
N SER A 173 -1.76 2.70 -9.62
CA SER A 173 -0.51 2.75 -8.87
C SER A 173 -0.33 4.08 -8.13
N PRO A 174 -0.06 4.07 -6.81
CA PRO A 174 0.28 5.29 -6.08
C PRO A 174 1.61 5.88 -6.55
N SER A 175 2.55 5.04 -7.02
CA SER A 175 3.82 5.49 -7.62
C SER A 175 3.61 6.35 -8.87
N PHE A 176 2.68 5.99 -9.76
CA PHE A 176 2.42 6.75 -10.98
C PHE A 176 1.91 8.16 -10.66
N VAL A 177 0.97 8.25 -9.71
CA VAL A 177 0.44 9.53 -9.23
C VAL A 177 1.56 10.35 -8.58
N SER A 178 2.38 9.73 -7.73
CA SER A 178 3.49 10.43 -7.06
C SER A 178 4.53 10.96 -8.06
N VAL A 179 4.85 10.23 -9.12
CA VAL A 179 5.77 10.68 -10.18
C VAL A 179 5.18 11.84 -10.98
N SER A 180 3.85 11.86 -11.18
CA SER A 180 3.18 12.97 -11.89
C SER A 180 3.30 14.32 -11.17
N LEU A 181 3.60 14.33 -9.86
CA LEU A 181 3.85 15.55 -9.08
C LEU A 181 5.22 16.18 -9.35
N LEU A 182 6.18 15.45 -9.93
CA LEU A 182 7.56 15.93 -10.06
C LEU A 182 7.67 17.30 -10.74
N PRO A 183 6.96 17.61 -11.85
CA PRO A 183 7.02 18.93 -12.47
C PRO A 183 6.52 20.06 -11.53
N TYR A 184 5.57 19.76 -10.65
CA TYR A 184 5.05 20.72 -9.67
C TYR A 184 6.05 20.95 -8.52
N LEU A 185 6.58 19.86 -7.94
CA LEU A 185 7.44 19.91 -6.77
C LEU A 185 8.86 20.41 -7.06
N LEU A 186 9.36 20.22 -8.28
CA LEU A 186 10.72 20.58 -8.68
C LEU A 186 10.83 21.99 -9.27
N LYS A 187 9.71 22.71 -9.42
CA LYS A 187 9.71 24.07 -9.94
C LYS A 187 10.54 24.99 -9.03
N ASP A 188 11.44 25.76 -9.64
CA ASP A 188 12.33 26.72 -8.96
C ASP A 188 13.24 26.10 -7.88
N ARG A 189 13.61 24.81 -8.03
CA ARG A 189 14.53 24.08 -7.14
C ARG A 189 15.89 23.79 -7.77
N LEU A 190 16.89 23.56 -6.93
CA LEU A 190 18.23 23.18 -7.38
C LEU A 190 18.27 21.71 -7.81
N ILE A 191 19.22 21.37 -8.70
CA ILE A 191 19.46 19.98 -9.13
C ILE A 191 19.79 19.07 -7.93
N SER A 192 20.46 19.61 -6.90
CA SER A 192 20.76 18.89 -5.65
C SER A 192 19.50 18.43 -4.91
N ASP A 193 18.40 19.17 -5.04
CA ASP A 193 17.16 18.93 -4.30
C ASP A 193 16.29 17.87 -4.98
N VAL A 194 16.50 17.64 -6.28
CA VAL A 194 15.78 16.63 -7.07
C VAL A 194 15.88 15.25 -6.41
N THR A 195 17.07 14.90 -5.92
CA THR A 195 17.30 13.60 -5.25
C THR A 195 16.51 13.46 -3.95
N ALA A 196 16.42 14.52 -3.15
CA ALA A 196 15.65 14.52 -1.90
C ALA A 196 14.15 14.45 -2.17
N VAL A 197 13.65 15.22 -3.15
CA VAL A 197 12.22 15.20 -3.53
C VAL A 197 11.82 13.82 -4.06
N ILE A 198 12.57 13.28 -5.02
CA ILE A 198 12.33 11.94 -5.59
C ILE A 198 12.37 10.87 -4.49
N GLY A 199 13.39 10.90 -3.63
CA GLY A 199 13.52 9.93 -2.53
C GLY A 199 12.37 10.01 -1.54
N SER A 200 11.83 11.22 -1.27
CA SER A 200 10.73 11.40 -0.32
C SER A 200 9.38 10.88 -0.81
N LEU A 201 9.18 10.75 -2.13
CA LEU A 201 7.94 10.27 -2.74
C LEU A 201 7.86 8.74 -2.74
N ASP A 202 9.01 8.06 -2.66
CA ASP A 202 9.14 6.61 -2.61
C ASP A 202 8.42 5.89 -3.76
N PHE A 203 8.71 6.25 -5.02
CA PHE A 203 8.16 5.55 -6.18
C PHE A 203 9.00 4.33 -6.56
N VAL A 204 8.35 3.33 -7.16
CA VAL A 204 9.03 2.20 -7.81
C VAL A 204 8.61 2.14 -9.27
N MET A 205 9.58 2.15 -10.19
CA MET A 205 9.30 2.20 -11.63
C MET A 205 8.49 1.01 -12.13
N GLY A 206 8.73 -0.18 -11.58
CA GLY A 206 7.92 -1.37 -11.90
C GLY A 206 6.44 -1.22 -11.52
N GLU A 207 6.09 -0.27 -10.65
CA GLU A 207 4.71 0.12 -10.35
C GLU A 207 4.17 1.26 -11.22
N CYS A 208 5.04 2.17 -11.64
CA CYS A 208 4.67 3.30 -12.46
C CYS A 208 4.31 2.90 -13.90
N ASP A 209 4.99 1.91 -14.48
CA ASP A 209 4.99 1.62 -15.93
C ASP A 209 3.79 0.76 -16.44
N ARG A 210 2.74 0.55 -15.62
CA ARG A 210 1.68 -0.46 -15.85
C ARG A 210 0.35 0.06 -16.42
#